data_AF-A0A8T9MUH4-F1
#
_entry.id   AF-A0A8T9MUH4-F1
#
_cell.length_a   1.000
_cell.length_b   1.000
_cell.length_c   1.000
_cell.angle_alpha   90.00
_cell.angle_beta   90.00
_cell.angle_gamma   90.00
#
_symmetry.space_group_name_H-M   'P 1'
#
loop_
_entity.id
_entity.type
_entity.pdbx_description
1 polymer ?
#
loop_
_entity_poly.entity_id
_entity_poly.type
_entity_poly.pdbx_seq_one_letter_code
_entity_poly.pdbx_strand_id
1 'polypeptide(L)'
;MLGYFWRLILKLLRIFSELTAWVLCVWLMNTAFSLMTVRHFSAGDVPDRYFPVLVQDEQAQFYVKDWERLSNQGHQPVRDEVKLRLGEDYAHLRQIGADTYELYADLDTAMITTRYRIDKGRVEPLYSRTHSDVIIFFVAFISAFPLWASLRWLLPWIWRKRRRVQAV
;
A
#
# COMPACT_ATOMS: atom_id res chain seq x y z
N MET A 1 -33.76 -8.63 -39.45
CA MET A 1 -32.47 -9.11 -38.91
C MET A 1 -31.50 -7.97 -38.57
N LEU A 2 -31.25 -7.01 -39.48
CA LEU A 2 -30.30 -5.89 -39.28
C LEU A 2 -30.57 -5.03 -38.01
N GLY A 3 -31.84 -4.71 -37.73
CA GLY A 3 -32.20 -3.88 -36.57
C GLY A 3 -32.07 -4.57 -35.20
N TYR A 4 -32.11 -5.91 -35.15
CA TYR A 4 -31.91 -6.66 -33.91
C TYR A 4 -30.41 -6.75 -33.56
N PHE A 5 -29.57 -6.95 -34.59
CA PHE A 5 -28.12 -6.96 -34.47
C PHE A 5 -27.57 -5.60 -33.97
N TRP A 6 -28.10 -4.48 -34.50
CA TRP A 6 -27.74 -3.14 -34.03
C TRP A 6 -28.08 -2.92 -32.55
N ARG A 7 -29.26 -3.39 -32.09
CA ARG A 7 -29.65 -3.30 -30.67
C ARG A 7 -28.76 -4.16 -29.77
N LEU A 8 -28.30 -5.32 -30.25
CA LEU A 8 -27.35 -6.16 -29.53
C LEU A 8 -25.99 -5.47 -29.39
N ILE A 9 -25.47 -4.88 -30.47
CA ILE A 9 -24.21 -4.12 -30.44
C ILE A 9 -24.28 -2.98 -29.42
N LEU A 10 -25.37 -2.20 -29.41
CA LEU A 10 -25.53 -1.11 -28.45
C LEU A 10 -25.60 -1.60 -26.99
N LYS A 11 -26.24 -2.76 -26.74
CA LYS A 11 -26.27 -3.38 -25.41
C LYS A 11 -24.89 -3.85 -24.98
N LEU A 12 -24.14 -4.49 -25.88
CA LEU A 12 -22.76 -4.92 -25.66
C LEU A 12 -21.85 -3.72 -25.37
N LEU A 13 -21.96 -2.65 -26.17
CA LEU A 13 -21.18 -1.42 -25.98
C LEU A 13 -21.45 -0.79 -24.60
N ARG A 14 -22.71 -0.81 -24.17
CA ARG A 14 -23.11 -0.33 -22.85
C ARG A 14 -22.51 -1.18 -21.74
N ILE A 15 -22.63 -2.50 -21.81
CA ILE A 15 -22.03 -3.42 -20.83
C ILE A 15 -20.52 -3.22 -20.78
N PHE A 16 -19.87 -3.10 -21.94
CA PHE A 16 -18.44 -2.85 -22.03
C PHE A 16 -18.06 -1.53 -21.36
N SER A 17 -18.80 -0.44 -21.62
CA SER A 17 -18.55 0.86 -20.97
C SER A 17 -18.73 0.80 -19.45
N GLU A 18 -19.71 0.03 -18.96
CA GLU A 18 -19.97 -0.16 -17.54
C GLU A 18 -18.84 -0.95 -16.88
N LEU A 19 -18.32 -1.98 -17.56
CA LEU A 19 -17.18 -2.77 -17.11
C LEU A 19 -15.89 -1.95 -17.12
N THR A 20 -15.64 -1.16 -18.17
CA THR A 20 -14.48 -0.24 -18.23
C THR A 20 -14.53 0.78 -17.11
N ALA A 21 -15.71 1.37 -16.83
CA ALA A 21 -15.87 2.32 -15.74
C ALA A 21 -15.58 1.68 -14.37
N TRP A 22 -16.02 0.44 -14.15
CA TRP A 22 -15.72 -0.27 -12.91
C TRP A 22 -14.24 -0.63 -12.78
N VAL A 23 -13.57 -1.09 -13.85
CA VAL A 23 -12.12 -1.32 -13.86
C VAL A 23 -11.34 -0.03 -13.54
N LEU A 24 -11.76 1.11 -14.08
CA LEU A 24 -11.17 2.41 -13.74
C LEU A 24 -11.36 2.75 -12.26
N CYS A 25 -12.52 2.46 -11.67
CA CYS A 25 -12.73 2.65 -10.23
C CYS A 25 -11.79 1.76 -9.39
N VAL A 26 -11.64 0.48 -9.74
CA VAL A 26 -10.70 -0.43 -9.05
C VAL A 26 -9.28 0.12 -9.13
N TRP A 27 -8.86 0.56 -10.32
CA TRP A 27 -7.52 1.11 -10.52
C TRP A 27 -7.28 2.37 -9.67
N LEU A 28 -8.21 3.32 -9.69
CA LEU A 28 -8.12 4.54 -8.87
C LEU A 28 -8.09 4.24 -7.37
N MET A 29 -8.91 3.30 -6.89
CA MET A 29 -8.90 2.90 -5.49
C MET A 29 -7.59 2.22 -5.09
N ASN A 30 -7.07 1.34 -5.94
CA ASN A 30 -5.79 0.68 -5.71
C ASN A 30 -4.66 1.70 -5.55
N THR A 31 -4.61 2.69 -6.45
CA THR A 31 -3.64 3.79 -6.35
C THR A 31 -3.86 4.61 -5.06
N ALA A 32 -5.10 4.99 -4.75
CA ALA A 32 -5.40 5.76 -3.56
C ALA A 32 -5.00 5.03 -2.26
N PHE A 33 -5.31 3.73 -2.16
CA PHE A 33 -4.92 2.94 -1.00
C PHE A 33 -3.42 2.72 -0.92
N SER A 34 -2.72 2.53 -2.05
CA SER A 34 -1.26 2.41 -2.07
C SER A 34 -0.53 3.66 -1.55
N LEU A 35 -1.16 4.83 -1.65
CA LEU A 35 -0.64 6.08 -1.10
C LEU A 35 -0.92 6.18 0.41
N MET A 36 -2.06 5.66 0.87
CA MET A 36 -2.42 5.68 2.30
C MET A 36 -1.58 4.73 3.17
N THR A 37 -0.92 3.73 2.58
CA THR A 37 -0.05 2.82 3.34
C THR A 37 1.32 3.40 3.67
N VAL A 38 1.58 4.65 3.25
CA VAL A 38 2.80 5.39 3.57
C VAL A 38 2.63 6.16 4.87
N ARG A 39 3.45 5.85 5.87
CA ARG A 39 3.53 6.58 7.14
C ARG A 39 4.89 7.26 7.27
N HIS A 40 4.85 8.56 7.58
CA HIS A 40 6.02 9.35 7.94
C HIS A 40 6.00 9.58 9.45
N PHE A 41 7.14 9.39 10.09
CA PHE A 41 7.30 9.59 11.53
C PHE A 41 8.10 10.86 11.79
N SER A 42 7.70 11.63 12.80
CA SER A 42 8.46 12.77 13.28
C SER A 42 9.47 12.34 14.35
N ALA A 43 10.49 13.16 14.59
CA ALA A 43 11.47 12.88 15.63
C ALA A 43 10.78 12.78 17.00
N GLY A 44 10.88 11.62 17.64
CA GLY A 44 10.25 11.33 18.94
C GLY A 44 8.92 10.57 18.87
N ASP A 45 8.38 10.32 17.68
CA ASP A 45 7.19 9.47 17.54
C ASP A 45 7.53 8.02 17.87
N VAL A 46 6.61 7.36 18.58
CA VAL A 46 6.70 5.92 18.84
C VAL A 46 6.25 5.18 17.58
N PRO A 47 7.11 4.37 16.96
CA PRO A 47 6.73 3.64 15.76
C PRO A 47 5.67 2.59 16.08
N ASP A 48 4.93 2.18 15.04
CA ASP A 48 3.95 1.11 15.16
C ASP A 48 4.60 -0.19 15.66
N ARG A 49 3.81 -0.99 16.37
CA ARG A 49 4.18 -2.30 16.92
C ARG A 49 4.91 -3.20 15.91
N TYR A 50 4.50 -3.14 14.64
CA TYR A 50 4.97 -3.95 13.52
C TYR A 50 6.05 -3.26 12.67
N PHE A 51 6.75 -2.25 13.19
CA PHE A 51 7.83 -1.60 12.45
C PHE A 51 9.06 -2.54 12.40
N PRO A 52 9.43 -3.09 11.22
CA PRO A 52 10.57 -3.99 11.12
C PRO A 52 11.89 -3.23 11.20
N VAL A 53 12.81 -3.76 12.00
CA VAL A 53 14.19 -3.31 12.14
C VAL A 53 15.11 -4.51 11.96
N LEU A 54 16.21 -4.32 11.22
CA LEU A 54 17.23 -5.35 11.11
C LEU A 54 18.16 -5.28 12.32
N VAL A 55 18.25 -6.40 13.02
CA VAL A 55 19.07 -6.53 14.23
C VAL A 55 20.05 -7.68 14.11
N GLN A 56 21.17 -7.52 14.80
CA GLN A 56 22.17 -8.56 14.97
C GLN A 56 22.12 -9.06 16.42
N ASP A 57 22.09 -10.39 16.56
CA ASP A 57 22.23 -11.05 17.86
C ASP A 57 23.70 -11.16 18.28
N GLU A 58 23.97 -11.50 19.55
CA GLU A 58 25.32 -11.69 20.10
C GLU A 58 26.13 -12.75 19.33
N GLN A 59 25.44 -13.68 18.68
CA GLN A 59 26.01 -14.75 17.85
C GLN A 59 26.27 -14.33 16.39
N ALA A 60 26.22 -13.02 16.11
CA ALA A 60 26.37 -12.43 14.79
C ALA A 60 25.31 -12.86 13.74
N GLN A 61 24.20 -13.45 14.19
CA GLN A 61 23.07 -13.82 13.33
C GLN A 61 22.17 -12.60 13.09
N PHE A 62 21.70 -12.45 11.85
CA PHE A 62 20.84 -11.34 11.46
C PHE A 62 19.37 -11.75 11.45
N TYR A 63 18.53 -10.93 12.07
CA TYR A 63 17.09 -11.13 12.13
C TYR A 63 16.34 -9.84 11.84
N VAL A 64 15.22 -9.95 11.13
CA VAL A 64 14.23 -8.88 11.06
C VAL A 64 13.33 -9.02 12.29
N LYS A 65 13.30 -8.00 13.15
CA LYS A 65 12.41 -7.97 14.32
C LYS A 65 11.51 -6.75 14.31
N ASP A 66 10.30 -6.97 14.82
CA ASP A 66 9.33 -5.90 15.08
C ASP A 66 9.79 -5.02 16.25
N TRP A 67 9.43 -3.74 16.20
CA TRP A 67 9.76 -2.76 17.22
C TRP A 67 9.42 -3.19 18.66
N GLU A 68 8.26 -3.80 18.86
CA GLU A 68 7.86 -4.29 20.19
C GLU A 68 8.82 -5.35 20.74
N ARG A 69 9.37 -6.19 19.86
CA ARG A 69 10.31 -7.26 20.24
C ARG A 69 11.72 -6.73 20.45
N LEU A 70 12.09 -5.63 19.79
CA LEU A 70 13.38 -4.96 19.95
C LEU A 70 13.59 -4.48 21.40
N SER A 71 12.55 -3.91 22.03
CA SER A 71 12.66 -3.32 23.37
C SER A 71 12.98 -4.34 24.47
N ASN A 72 12.76 -5.64 24.22
CA ASN A 72 12.83 -6.67 25.26
C ASN A 72 14.13 -7.47 25.25
N GLN A 73 15.01 -7.28 24.26
CA GLN A 73 16.16 -8.14 24.08
C GLN A 73 17.33 -7.31 23.54
N GLY A 74 18.50 -7.37 24.18
CA GLY A 74 19.69 -6.54 23.94
C GLY A 74 20.38 -6.70 22.58
N HIS A 75 19.60 -6.71 21.50
CA HIS A 75 20.08 -6.77 20.13
C HIS A 75 20.65 -5.42 19.71
N GLN A 76 21.66 -5.47 18.85
CA GLN A 76 22.24 -4.27 18.26
C GLN A 76 21.67 -4.03 16.86
N PRO A 77 21.26 -2.79 16.53
CA PRO A 77 20.81 -2.47 15.19
C PRO A 77 21.98 -2.53 14.21
N VAL A 78 21.77 -3.21 13.08
CA VAL A 78 22.80 -3.40 12.04
C VAL A 78 23.07 -2.08 11.34
N ARG A 79 24.35 -1.77 11.12
CA ARG A 79 24.81 -0.57 10.40
C ARG A 79 25.44 -0.86 9.05
N ASP A 80 25.74 -2.12 8.77
CA ASP A 80 26.35 -2.51 7.51
C ASP A 80 25.27 -2.87 6.49
N GLU A 81 25.59 -2.71 5.19
CA GLU A 81 24.71 -3.18 4.14
C GLU A 81 24.65 -4.71 4.15
N VAL A 82 23.46 -5.27 4.35
CA VAL A 82 23.28 -6.71 4.46
C VAL A 82 22.11 -7.14 3.58
N LYS A 83 22.34 -8.20 2.80
CA LYS A 83 21.31 -8.91 2.04
C LYS A 83 21.13 -10.29 2.66
N LEU A 84 19.93 -10.57 3.13
CA LEU A 84 19.55 -11.82 3.75
C LEU A 84 18.49 -12.50 2.90
N ARG A 85 18.65 -13.80 2.74
CA ARG A 85 17.63 -14.67 2.21
C ARG A 85 17.22 -15.62 3.33
N LEU A 86 16.00 -15.45 3.83
CA LEU A 86 15.44 -16.17 4.98
C LEU A 86 14.47 -17.24 4.45
N GLY A 87 14.98 -18.17 3.64
CA GLY A 87 14.15 -19.12 2.91
C GLY A 87 13.44 -18.48 1.72
N GLU A 88 12.10 -18.41 1.77
CA GLU A 88 11.25 -17.71 0.80
C GLU A 88 11.25 -16.18 1.03
N ASP A 89 11.56 -15.74 2.26
CA ASP A 89 11.61 -14.33 2.61
C ASP A 89 12.95 -13.69 2.20
N TYR A 90 12.91 -12.39 1.93
CA TYR A 90 14.09 -11.61 1.55
C TYR A 90 14.18 -10.32 2.35
N ALA A 91 15.34 -10.03 2.92
CA ALA A 91 15.59 -8.75 3.58
C ALA A 91 16.85 -8.10 3.04
N HIS A 92 16.81 -6.80 2.82
CA HIS A 92 17.93 -6.01 2.34
C HIS A 92 17.99 -4.70 3.10
N LEU A 93 19.07 -4.52 3.85
CA LEU A 93 19.41 -3.26 4.49
C LEU A 93 20.41 -2.51 3.62
N ARG A 94 20.06 -1.27 3.28
CA ARG A 94 20.90 -0.36 2.50
C ARG A 94 21.15 0.91 3.30
N GLN A 95 22.38 1.42 3.24
CA GLN A 95 22.69 2.72 3.82
C GLN A 95 22.34 3.82 2.81
N ILE A 96 21.54 4.81 3.22
CA ILE A 96 21.11 5.93 2.35
C ILE A 96 21.66 7.28 2.80
N GLY A 97 22.26 7.34 4.00
CA GLY A 97 22.95 8.52 4.54
C GLY A 97 23.89 8.13 5.66
N ALA A 98 24.58 9.09 6.28
CA ALA A 98 25.58 8.83 7.32
C ALA A 98 25.04 7.94 8.45
N ASP A 99 23.87 8.27 8.98
CA ASP A 99 23.21 7.52 10.05
C ASP A 99 21.85 6.95 9.62
N THR A 100 21.53 6.97 8.32
CA THR A 100 20.20 6.63 7.81
C THR A 100 20.22 5.37 6.97
N TYR A 101 19.30 4.47 7.28
CA TYR A 101 19.21 3.14 6.68
C TYR A 101 17.81 2.91 6.13
N GLU A 102 17.75 2.20 5.01
CA GLU A 102 16.53 1.72 4.38
C GLU A 102 16.53 0.19 4.44
N LEU A 103 15.53 -0.37 5.12
CA LEU A 103 15.29 -1.80 5.16
C LEU A 103 14.14 -2.13 4.22
N TYR A 104 14.42 -2.99 3.25
CA TYR A 104 13.43 -3.66 2.43
C TYR A 104 13.26 -5.09 2.96
N ALA A 105 12.06 -5.47 3.37
CA ALA A 105 11.72 -6.82 3.82
C ALA A 105 10.53 -7.33 3.00
N ASP A 106 10.74 -8.43 2.29
CA ASP A 106 9.73 -9.19 1.57
C ASP A 106 9.40 -10.42 2.40
N LEU A 107 8.20 -10.42 2.99
CA LEU A 107 7.72 -11.41 3.93
C LEU A 107 6.51 -12.12 3.31
N ASP A 108 6.74 -12.87 2.23
CA ASP A 108 5.82 -13.69 1.40
C ASP A 108 4.47 -13.03 1.03
N THR A 109 3.68 -12.70 2.05
CA THR A 109 2.39 -12.00 2.02
C THR A 109 2.47 -10.47 1.98
N ALA A 110 3.60 -9.87 2.37
CA ALA A 110 3.74 -8.41 2.43
C ALA A 110 5.19 -7.95 2.21
N MET A 111 5.34 -6.90 1.40
CA MET A 111 6.59 -6.18 1.21
C MET A 111 6.57 -4.93 2.10
N ILE A 112 7.55 -4.79 2.98
CA ILE A 112 7.68 -3.66 3.89
C ILE A 112 8.98 -2.93 3.58
N THR A 113 8.89 -1.62 3.40
CA THR A 113 10.05 -0.74 3.28
C THR A 113 10.04 0.24 4.45
N THR A 114 11.02 0.14 5.34
CA THR A 114 11.21 1.07 6.44
C THR A 114 12.47 1.89 6.24
N ARG A 115 12.45 3.14 6.70
CA ARG A 115 13.66 3.95 6.88
C ARG A 115 13.75 4.37 8.32
N TYR A 116 14.94 4.25 8.86
CA TYR A 116 15.25 4.65 10.21
C TYR A 116 16.65 5.22 10.31
N ARG A 117 16.84 6.08 11.30
CA ARG A 117 18.14 6.62 11.69
C ARG A 117 18.67 5.85 12.90
N ILE A 118 19.97 5.60 12.96
CA ILE A 118 20.61 5.07 14.17
C ILE A 118 21.44 6.18 14.80
N ASP A 119 20.95 6.81 15.87
CA ASP A 119 21.70 7.80 16.64
C ASP A 119 22.06 7.23 18.02
N LYS A 120 23.35 7.25 18.38
CA LYS A 120 23.88 6.74 19.67
C LYS A 120 23.38 5.32 20.03
N GLY A 121 23.20 4.45 19.03
CA GLY A 121 22.71 3.08 19.21
C GLY A 121 21.20 2.96 19.41
N ARG A 122 20.45 4.07 19.33
CA ARG A 122 18.98 4.07 19.31
C ARG A 122 18.49 4.19 17.88
N VAL A 123 17.44 3.45 17.57
CA VAL A 123 16.78 3.49 16.26
C VAL A 123 15.67 4.54 16.32
N GLU A 124 15.67 5.47 15.39
CA GLU A 124 14.65 6.50 15.24
C GLU A 124 13.90 6.25 13.93
N PRO A 125 12.58 5.97 13.98
CA PRO A 125 11.81 5.75 12.77
C PRO A 125 11.66 7.05 11.99
N LEU A 126 11.82 6.98 10.66
CA LEU A 126 11.59 8.11 9.77
C LEU A 126 10.42 7.83 8.82
N TYR A 127 10.35 6.60 8.33
CA TYR A 127 9.45 6.22 7.27
C TYR A 127 9.08 4.75 7.40
N SER A 128 7.81 4.43 7.18
CA SER A 128 7.37 3.06 6.98
C SER A 128 6.36 3.03 5.84
N ARG A 129 6.57 2.09 4.93
CA ARG A 129 5.62 1.75 3.88
C ARG A 129 5.41 0.26 3.90
N THR A 130 4.19 -0.15 4.21
CA THR A 130 3.75 -1.53 4.06
C THR A 130 3.00 -1.66 2.74
N HIS A 131 3.39 -2.62 1.92
CA HIS A 131 2.77 -2.94 0.66
C HIS A 131 2.31 -4.39 0.69
N SER A 132 1.00 -4.59 0.65
CA SER A 132 0.42 -5.89 0.37
C SER A 132 -0.47 -5.73 -0.85
N ASP A 133 0.11 -5.97 -2.02
CA ASP A 133 -0.56 -5.81 -3.32
C ASP A 133 -1.87 -6.61 -3.35
N VAL A 134 -1.85 -7.83 -2.82
CA VAL A 134 -3.00 -8.73 -2.83
C VAL A 134 -4.14 -8.17 -1.98
N ILE A 135 -3.86 -7.74 -0.75
CA ILE A 135 -4.89 -7.23 0.16
C ILE A 135 -5.45 -5.90 -0.35
N ILE A 136 -4.57 -4.99 -0.78
CA ILE A 136 -4.98 -3.67 -1.29
C ILE A 136 -5.86 -3.84 -2.54
N PHE A 137 -5.45 -4.71 -3.47
CA PHE A 137 -6.23 -5.01 -4.66
C PHE A 137 -7.60 -5.60 -4.32
N PHE A 138 -7.65 -6.57 -3.40
CA PHE A 138 -8.90 -7.22 -3.02
C PHE A 138 -9.87 -6.25 -2.34
N VAL A 139 -9.38 -5.38 -1.46
CA VAL A 139 -10.18 -4.32 -0.83
C VAL A 139 -10.66 -3.31 -1.87
N ALA A 140 -9.80 -2.88 -2.80
CA ALA A 140 -10.17 -2.00 -3.90
C ALA A 140 -11.25 -2.62 -4.80
N PHE A 141 -11.13 -3.92 -5.11
CA PHE A 141 -12.09 -4.67 -5.93
C PHE A 141 -13.49 -4.71 -5.29
N ILE A 142 -13.57 -5.13 -4.03
CA ILE A 142 -14.85 -5.22 -3.30
C ILE A 142 -15.47 -3.82 -3.15
N SER A 143 -14.65 -2.83 -2.82
CA SER A 143 -15.12 -1.47 -2.55
C SER A 143 -15.48 -0.68 -3.81
N ALA A 144 -14.94 -1.08 -4.97
CA ALA A 144 -15.29 -0.48 -6.26
C ALA A 144 -16.73 -0.77 -6.68
N PHE A 145 -17.31 -1.89 -6.25
CA PHE A 145 -18.70 -2.24 -6.58
C PHE A 145 -19.74 -1.24 -6.01
N PRO A 146 -19.76 -0.95 -4.68
CA PRO A 146 -20.68 0.03 -4.14
C PRO A 146 -20.40 1.44 -4.69
N LEU A 147 -19.13 1.81 -4.88
CA LEU A 147 -18.75 3.10 -5.49
C LEU A 147 -19.31 3.27 -6.90
N TRP A 148 -19.12 2.26 -7.76
CA TRP A 148 -19.67 2.26 -9.11
C TRP A 148 -21.21 2.32 -9.09
N ALA A 149 -21.85 1.54 -8.21
CA ALA A 149 -23.30 1.57 -8.05
C ALA A 149 -23.81 2.96 -7.62
N SER A 150 -23.12 3.62 -6.68
CA SER A 150 -23.42 4.99 -6.25
C SER A 150 -23.22 6.00 -7.38
N LEU A 151 -22.12 5.94 -8.13
CA LEU A 151 -21.87 6.80 -9.29
C LEU A 151 -22.96 6.66 -10.36
N ARG A 152 -23.35 5.41 -10.68
CA ARG A 152 -24.41 5.11 -11.64
C ARG A 152 -25.75 5.72 -11.24
N TRP A 153 -26.01 5.83 -9.93
CA TRP A 153 -27.24 6.40 -9.41
C TRP A 153 -27.20 7.94 -9.30
N LEU A 154 -26.05 8.50 -8.89
CA LEU A 154 -25.85 9.93 -8.69
C LEU A 154 -25.70 10.71 -10.00
N LEU A 155 -25.01 10.16 -11.00
CA LEU A 155 -24.78 10.85 -12.28
C LEU A 155 -26.11 11.26 -12.95
N PRO A 156 -27.11 10.38 -13.17
CA PRO A 156 -28.39 10.79 -13.73
C PRO A 156 -29.14 11.80 -12.86
N TRP A 157 -28.94 11.80 -11.55
CA TRP A 157 -29.60 12.74 -10.64
C TRP A 157 -28.97 14.14 -10.74
N ILE A 158 -27.65 14.24 -10.76
CA ILE A 158 -26.90 15.50 -10.94
C ILE A 158 -27.21 16.12 -12.30
N TRP A 159 -27.22 15.31 -13.37
CA TRP A 159 -27.48 15.79 -14.72
C TRP A 159 -28.94 16.21 -14.92
N ARG A 160 -29.89 15.59 -14.21
CA ARG A 160 -31.29 16.05 -14.15
C ARG A 160 -31.42 17.37 -13.38
N LYS A 161 -30.67 17.53 -12.29
CA LYS A 161 -30.67 18.77 -11.48
C LYS A 161 -30.05 19.94 -12.26
N ARG A 162 -28.93 19.73 -12.94
CA ARG A 162 -28.27 20.76 -13.79
C ARG A 162 -29.19 21.26 -14.91
N ARG A 163 -29.94 20.36 -15.55
CA ARG A 163 -30.91 20.73 -16.60
C ARG A 163 -32.10 21.55 -16.09
N ARG A 164 -32.50 21.40 -14.82
CA ARG A 164 -33.56 22.24 -14.22
C ARG A 164 -33.08 23.66 -13.90
N VAL A 165 -31.80 23.84 -13.58
CA VAL A 165 -31.23 25.15 -13.24
C VAL A 165 -31.00 26.01 -14.49
N GLN A 166 -30.85 25.40 -15.68
CA GLN A 166 -30.72 26.13 -16.95
C GLN A 166 -32.06 26.44 -17.65
N ALA A 167 -33.18 25.99 -17.09
CA ALA A 167 -34.53 26.18 -17.66
C ALA A 167 -35.36 27.24 -16.90
N VAL A 168 -34.71 28.01 -16.01
CA VAL A 168 -35.23 29.18 -15.29
C VAL A 168 -34.38 30.36 -15.72
#